data_AF-A0A1W9PYA5-F1
#
_entry.id   AF-A0A1W9PYA5-F1
#
_cell.length_a   1.000
_cell.length_b   1.000
_cell.length_c   1.000
_cell.angle_alpha   90.00
_cell.angle_beta   90.00
_cell.angle_gamma   90.00
#
_symmetry.space_group_name_H-M   'P 1'
#
loop_
_entity.id
_entity.type
_entity.pdbx_description
1 polymer ?
#
loop_
_entity_poly.entity_id
_entity_poly.type
_entity_poly.pdbx_seq_one_letter_code
_entity_poly.pdbx_strand_id
1 'polypeptide(L)'
;MKEKHYCPFCGQPLQKKFHEGRKRLFCAFCNAPVYENPVPATAVVVADKQKNILLVKRDVEPKKGEWGLPGGFMELDETPEKCAMRELSEETGISGVIETLLGIETSESKTYGTVIVIGFLVTS
;
A
#
# COMPACT_ATOMS: atom_id res chain seq x y z
N MET A 1 3.11 -8.54 -10.28
CA MET A 1 3.77 -7.27 -10.65
C MET A 1 4.19 -7.34 -12.10
N LYS A 2 3.96 -6.30 -12.90
CA LYS A 2 4.52 -6.25 -14.28
C LYS A 2 6.04 -6.18 -14.20
N GLU A 3 6.74 -6.95 -15.02
CA GLU A 3 8.20 -6.92 -15.06
C GLU A 3 8.72 -5.61 -15.67
N LYS A 4 9.78 -5.05 -15.09
CA LYS A 4 10.47 -3.86 -15.60
C LYS A 4 11.56 -4.28 -16.58
N HIS A 5 11.39 -4.00 -17.87
CA HIS A 5 12.38 -4.34 -18.91
C HIS A 5 13.36 -3.18 -19.22
N TYR A 6 12.96 -1.95 -18.98
CA TYR A 6 13.74 -0.75 -19.32
C TYR A 6 13.89 0.17 -18.10
N CYS A 7 15.02 0.89 -18.05
CA CYS A 7 15.33 1.82 -16.99
C CYS A 7 14.36 3.02 -17.02
N PRO A 8 13.65 3.32 -15.92
CA PRO A 8 12.69 4.43 -15.90
C PRO A 8 13.36 5.81 -16.02
N PHE A 9 14.69 5.89 -15.82
CA PHE A 9 15.43 7.15 -15.88
C PHE A 9 16.05 7.45 -17.25
N CYS A 10 16.51 6.44 -17.99
CA CYS A 10 17.23 6.64 -19.25
C CYS A 10 16.72 5.80 -20.44
N GLY A 11 15.73 4.92 -20.23
CA GLY A 11 15.15 4.08 -21.28
C GLY A 11 16.00 2.88 -21.73
N GLN A 12 17.22 2.72 -21.23
CA GLN A 12 18.08 1.58 -21.59
C GLN A 12 17.58 0.25 -21.00
N PRO A 13 17.81 -0.91 -21.66
CA PRO A 13 17.44 -2.22 -21.13
C PRO A 13 18.05 -2.50 -19.76
N LEU A 14 17.27 -3.12 -18.88
CA LEU A 14 17.74 -3.55 -17.55
C LEU A 14 18.34 -4.94 -17.61
N GLN A 15 19.33 -5.18 -16.74
CA GLN A 15 19.95 -6.49 -16.55
C GLN A 15 19.87 -6.92 -15.10
N LYS A 16 19.90 -8.23 -14.83
CA LYS A 16 20.04 -8.77 -13.47
C LYS A 16 21.52 -8.77 -13.08
N LYS A 17 21.92 -7.93 -12.13
CA LYS A 17 23.29 -7.85 -11.59
C LYS A 17 23.30 -8.19 -10.10
N PHE A 18 24.34 -8.88 -9.63
CA PHE A 18 24.55 -9.07 -8.19
C PHE A 18 25.02 -7.74 -7.58
N HIS A 19 24.21 -7.18 -6.68
CA HIS A 19 24.45 -5.89 -6.04
C HIS A 19 23.82 -5.91 -4.65
N GLU A 20 24.57 -5.48 -3.62
CA GLU A 20 24.11 -5.48 -2.22
C GLU A 20 23.58 -6.85 -1.76
N GLY A 21 24.38 -7.91 -1.99
CA GLY A 21 24.09 -9.25 -1.46
C GLY A 21 23.00 -10.05 -2.20
N ARG A 22 22.38 -9.51 -3.27
CA ARG A 22 21.40 -10.25 -4.07
C ARG A 22 21.38 -9.83 -5.55
N LYS A 23 20.73 -10.65 -6.40
CA LYS A 23 20.44 -10.26 -7.78
C LYS A 23 19.32 -9.21 -7.80
N ARG A 24 19.56 -8.09 -8.48
CA ARG A 24 18.62 -6.97 -8.66
C ARG A 24 18.58 -6.53 -10.10
N LEU A 25 17.53 -5.82 -10.49
CA LEU A 25 17.53 -5.06 -11.73
C LEU A 25 18.56 -3.94 -11.61
N PHE A 26 19.37 -3.77 -12.65
CA PHE A 26 20.47 -2.82 -12.69
C PHE A 26 20.56 -2.20 -14.08
N CYS A 27 20.69 -0.88 -14.14
CA CYS A 27 20.94 -0.16 -15.38
C CYS A 27 22.45 0.00 -15.57
N ALA A 28 23.02 -0.60 -16.62
CA ALA A 28 24.44 -0.47 -16.92
C ALA A 28 24.83 0.96 -17.32
N PHE A 29 23.91 1.70 -17.96
CA PHE A 29 24.15 3.07 -18.43
C PHE A 29 24.17 4.08 -17.28
N CYS A 30 23.13 4.09 -16.42
CA CYS A 30 23.11 4.94 -15.22
C CYS A 30 24.07 4.44 -14.12
N ASN A 31 24.63 3.23 -14.29
CA ASN A 31 25.43 2.53 -13.30
C ASN A 31 24.76 2.45 -11.91
N ALA A 32 23.45 2.18 -11.88
CA ALA A 32 22.66 2.19 -10.65
C ALA A 32 21.65 1.02 -10.61
N PRO A 33 21.31 0.52 -9.40
CA PRO A 33 20.21 -0.43 -9.23
C PRO A 33 18.86 0.23 -9.50
N VAL A 34 17.92 -0.55 -10.02
CA VAL A 34 16.49 -0.18 -10.08
C VAL A 34 15.76 -1.01 -9.06
N TYR A 35 15.33 -0.38 -7.98
CA TYR A 35 14.66 -1.07 -6.89
C TYR A 35 13.22 -1.44 -7.24
N GLU A 36 12.81 -2.59 -6.73
CA GLU A 36 11.43 -3.05 -6.69
C GLU A 36 11.06 -3.12 -5.21
N ASN A 37 10.27 -2.14 -4.77
CA ASN A 37 9.90 -1.98 -3.38
C ASN A 37 8.45 -2.44 -3.18
N PRO A 38 8.12 -3.00 -2.00
CA PRO A 38 6.73 -3.20 -1.64
C PRO A 38 5.94 -1.90 -1.69
N VAL A 39 4.64 -2.00 -2.01
CA VAL A 39 3.75 -0.84 -2.04
C VAL A 39 3.06 -0.70 -0.67
N PRO A 40 3.15 0.45 0.00
CA PRO A 40 2.48 0.64 1.28
C PRO A 40 1.00 0.99 1.10
N ALA A 41 0.18 0.47 1.99
CA ALA A 41 -1.25 0.71 2.09
C ALA A 41 -1.69 0.75 3.56
N THR A 42 -2.85 1.33 3.83
CA THR A 42 -3.43 1.40 5.18
C THR A 42 -4.78 0.73 5.21
N ALA A 43 -5.17 0.23 6.40
CA ALA A 43 -6.53 -0.20 6.69
C ALA A 43 -6.94 0.34 8.06
N VAL A 44 -8.20 0.74 8.21
CA VAL A 44 -8.71 1.26 9.48
C VAL A 44 -9.81 0.36 10.06
N VAL A 45 -9.73 0.09 11.36
CA VAL A 45 -10.83 -0.48 12.13
C VAL A 45 -11.49 0.67 12.86
N VAL A 46 -12.71 1.01 12.45
CA VAL A 46 -13.54 2.00 13.16
C VAL A 46 -14.54 1.25 14.02
N ALA A 47 -14.53 1.50 15.33
CA ALA A 47 -15.46 0.89 16.28
C ALA A 47 -16.35 1.96 16.94
N ASP A 48 -17.66 1.72 16.97
CA ASP A 48 -18.58 2.54 17.75
C ASP A 48 -18.58 2.17 19.24
N LYS A 49 -19.33 2.93 20.05
CA LYS A 49 -19.46 2.67 21.51
C LYS A 49 -20.06 1.30 21.84
N GLN A 50 -20.76 0.68 20.90
CA GLN A 50 -21.36 -0.64 21.03
C GLN A 50 -20.44 -1.75 20.49
N LYS A 51 -19.21 -1.43 20.04
CA LYS A 51 -18.23 -2.33 19.42
C LYS A 51 -18.66 -2.88 18.06
N ASN A 52 -19.56 -2.20 17.35
CA ASN A 52 -19.81 -2.50 15.95
C ASN A 52 -18.63 -1.99 15.11
N ILE A 53 -18.25 -2.75 14.09
CA ILE A 53 -17.13 -2.41 13.19
C ILE A 53 -17.67 -1.92 11.86
N LEU A 54 -17.16 -0.78 11.40
CA LEU A 54 -17.45 -0.26 10.07
C LEU A 54 -16.79 -1.15 8.99
N LEU A 55 -17.58 -1.53 8.00
CA LEU A 55 -17.10 -2.18 6.78
C LEU A 55 -17.59 -1.41 5.56
N VAL A 56 -16.76 -1.38 4.53
CA VAL A 56 -17.11 -0.83 3.21
C VAL A 56 -17.27 -1.97 2.21
N LYS A 57 -18.15 -1.77 1.22
CA LYS A 57 -18.31 -2.69 0.10
C LYS A 57 -17.47 -2.18 -1.06
N ARG A 58 -16.49 -2.97 -1.47
CA ARG A 58 -15.50 -2.56 -2.49
C ARG A 58 -16.17 -2.31 -3.84
N ASP A 59 -15.86 -1.20 -4.50
CA ASP A 59 -16.40 -0.83 -5.81
C ASP A 59 -15.41 -1.08 -6.97
N VAL A 60 -14.16 -1.41 -6.64
CA VAL A 60 -13.05 -1.68 -7.57
C VAL A 60 -12.43 -3.07 -7.37
N GLU A 61 -11.85 -3.60 -8.44
CA GLU A 61 -11.06 -4.83 -8.39
C GLU A 61 -9.67 -4.60 -7.75
N PRO A 62 -9.09 -5.60 -7.06
CA PRO A 62 -9.62 -6.95 -6.85
C PRO A 62 -10.78 -6.98 -5.83
N LYS A 63 -11.63 -8.00 -5.91
CA LYS A 63 -12.68 -8.31 -4.92
C LYS A 63 -13.81 -7.29 -4.88
N LYS A 64 -14.18 -6.75 -6.04
CA LYS A 64 -15.33 -5.86 -6.15
C LYS A 64 -16.58 -6.56 -5.59
N GLY A 65 -17.34 -5.87 -4.76
CA GLY A 65 -18.55 -6.37 -4.13
C GLY A 65 -18.34 -7.15 -2.83
N GLU A 66 -17.09 -7.48 -2.46
CA GLU A 66 -16.78 -8.01 -1.12
C GLU A 66 -16.76 -6.90 -0.07
N TRP A 67 -16.96 -7.29 1.19
CA TRP A 67 -16.80 -6.39 2.34
C TRP A 67 -15.34 -6.34 2.79
N GLY A 68 -14.86 -5.16 3.15
CA GLY A 68 -13.53 -4.94 3.68
C GLY A 68 -13.49 -3.80 4.70
N LEU A 69 -12.35 -3.68 5.38
CA LEU A 69 -12.05 -2.47 6.14
C LEU A 69 -11.82 -1.30 5.18
N PRO A 70 -12.20 -0.07 5.55
CA PRO A 70 -11.82 1.11 4.79
C PRO A 70 -10.30 1.24 4.70
N GLY A 71 -9.80 1.74 3.58
CA GLY A 71 -8.38 1.96 3.38
C GLY A 71 -7.90 1.80 1.94
N GLY A 72 -6.71 2.33 1.67
CA GLY A 72 -6.14 2.38 0.33
C GLY A 72 -4.61 2.49 0.34
N PHE A 73 -4.07 2.78 -0.84
CA PHE A 73 -2.62 2.94 -1.03
C PHE A 73 -2.18 4.31 -0.52
N MET A 74 -0.96 4.34 0.03
CA MET A 74 -0.36 5.62 0.39
C MET A 74 0.05 6.40 -0.86
N GLU A 75 -0.28 7.68 -0.86
CA GLU A 75 0.22 8.66 -1.81
C GLU A 75 1.64 9.11 -1.46
N LEU A 76 2.29 9.78 -2.41
CA LEU A 76 3.54 10.48 -2.12
C LEU A 76 3.27 11.62 -1.12
N ASP A 77 4.25 11.88 -0.25
CA ASP A 77 4.25 12.99 0.71
C ASP A 77 3.25 12.91 1.88
N GLU A 78 2.64 11.75 2.12
CA GLU A 78 1.82 11.51 3.31
C GLU A 78 2.43 10.51 4.30
N THR A 79 2.02 10.61 5.57
CA THR A 79 2.32 9.58 6.59
C THR A 79 1.25 8.49 6.54
N PRO A 80 1.51 7.28 7.07
CA PRO A 80 0.49 6.25 7.16
C PRO A 80 -0.79 6.72 7.88
N GLU A 81 -0.65 7.53 8.93
CA GLU A 81 -1.79 8.10 9.66
C GLU A 81 -2.62 9.04 8.78
N LYS A 82 -1.95 9.89 7.98
CA LYS A 82 -2.64 10.78 7.03
C LYS A 82 -3.38 10.00 5.95
N CYS A 83 -2.74 8.98 5.38
CA CYS A 83 -3.34 8.06 4.41
C CYS A 83 -4.59 7.40 5.00
N ALA A 84 -4.47 6.81 6.19
CA ALA A 84 -5.56 6.11 6.87
C ALA A 84 -6.79 7.02 7.09
N MET A 85 -6.57 8.26 7.53
CA MET A 85 -7.66 9.22 7.77
C MET A 85 -8.24 9.78 6.47
N ARG A 86 -7.42 9.99 5.43
CA ARG A 86 -7.87 10.41 4.10
C ARG A 86 -8.79 9.36 3.49
N GLU A 87 -8.34 8.11 3.42
CA GLU A 87 -9.09 6.99 2.86
C GLU A 87 -10.41 6.75 3.62
N LEU A 88 -10.37 6.80 4.96
CA LEU A 88 -11.60 6.71 5.77
C LEU A 88 -12.61 7.80 5.39
N SER A 89 -12.15 9.04 5.25
CA SER A 89 -13.00 10.17 4.89
C SER A 89 -13.52 10.05 3.45
N GLU A 90 -12.70 9.64 2.50
CA GLU A 90 -13.06 9.53 1.07
C GLU A 90 -14.08 8.41 0.83
N GLU A 91 -13.90 7.25 1.46
CA GLU A 91 -14.77 6.08 1.23
C GLU A 91 -16.09 6.13 2.03
N THR A 92 -16.09 6.82 3.18
CA THR A 92 -17.20 6.71 4.15
C THR A 92 -17.77 8.04 4.63
N GLY A 93 -17.05 9.15 4.44
CA GLY A 93 -17.40 10.46 4.99
C GLY A 93 -17.22 10.58 6.52
N ILE A 94 -16.69 9.54 7.19
CA ILE A 94 -16.47 9.54 8.63
C ILE A 94 -15.13 10.20 8.97
N SER A 95 -15.10 10.91 10.10
CA SER A 95 -13.90 11.45 10.72
C SER A 95 -13.71 10.82 12.10
N GLY A 96 -12.48 10.77 12.58
CA GLY A 96 -12.16 10.17 13.88
C GLY A 96 -10.74 10.48 14.30
N VAL A 97 -10.28 9.80 15.35
CA VAL A 97 -8.92 9.90 15.87
C VAL A 97 -8.28 8.51 15.87
N ILE A 98 -7.07 8.41 15.35
CA ILE A 98 -6.27 7.19 15.48
C ILE A 98 -5.87 7.02 16.95
N GLU A 99 -6.32 5.93 17.57
CA GLU A 99 -5.97 5.60 18.95
C GLU A 99 -4.68 4.79 19.02
N THR A 100 -4.53 3.82 18.13
CA THR A 100 -3.36 2.93 18.13
C THR A 100 -3.07 2.36 16.75
N LEU A 101 -1.79 2.08 16.51
CA LEU A 101 -1.36 1.11 15.51
C LEU A 101 -1.78 -0.28 16.00
N LEU A 102 -2.51 -1.03 15.17
CA LEU A 102 -2.91 -2.41 15.44
C LEU A 102 -1.86 -3.41 14.99
N GLY A 103 -1.23 -3.17 13.84
CA GLY A 103 -0.24 -4.08 13.29
C GLY A 103 0.17 -3.74 11.87
N ILE A 104 1.12 -4.51 11.37
CA ILE A 104 1.65 -4.41 10.01
C ILE A 104 1.64 -5.83 9.44
N GLU A 105 1.00 -5.99 8.29
CA GLU A 105 0.88 -7.26 7.58
C GLU A 105 1.37 -7.13 6.15
N THR A 106 1.88 -8.23 5.59
CA THR A 106 2.26 -8.28 4.17
C THR A 106 1.27 -9.11 3.38
N SER A 107 0.84 -8.59 2.24
CA SER A 107 -0.05 -9.29 1.32
C SER A 107 0.55 -9.36 -0.08
N GLU A 108 0.38 -10.48 -0.77
CA GLU A 108 0.83 -10.65 -2.15
C GLU A 108 -0.27 -10.24 -3.13
N SER A 109 0.05 -9.26 -3.98
CA SER A 109 -0.81 -8.77 -5.05
C SER A 109 -0.27 -9.19 -6.42
N LYS A 110 -1.15 -9.76 -7.26
CA LYS A 110 -0.82 -10.04 -8.67
C LYS A 110 -0.43 -8.78 -9.43
N THR A 111 -1.00 -7.63 -9.08
CA THR A 111 -0.75 -6.35 -9.75
C THR A 111 0.48 -5.66 -9.19
N TYR A 112 0.57 -5.53 -7.86
CA TYR A 112 1.57 -4.68 -7.21
C TYR A 112 2.77 -5.44 -6.63
N GLY A 113 2.74 -6.78 -6.64
CA GLY A 113 3.73 -7.59 -5.90
C GLY A 113 3.41 -7.54 -4.40
N THR A 114 4.43 -7.44 -3.56
CA THR A 114 4.24 -7.34 -2.11
C THR A 114 3.62 -5.99 -1.74
N VAL A 115 2.53 -6.02 -0.99
CA VAL A 115 1.86 -4.86 -0.38
C VAL A 115 2.07 -4.94 1.13
N ILE A 116 2.48 -3.84 1.75
CA ILE A 116 2.57 -3.73 3.22
C ILE A 116 1.31 -2.99 3.67
N VAL A 117 0.48 -3.63 4.49
CA VAL A 117 -0.74 -3.06 5.03
C VAL A 117 -0.52 -2.66 6.48
N ILE A 118 -0.73 -1.39 6.78
CA ILE A 118 -0.58 -0.78 8.11
C ILE A 118 -1.98 -0.58 8.69
N GLY A 119 -2.30 -1.28 9.78
CA GLY A 119 -3.62 -1.29 10.39
C GLY A 119 -3.73 -0.33 11.57
N PHE A 120 -4.75 0.52 11.61
CA PHE A 120 -5.02 1.44 12.73
C PHE A 120 -6.38 1.19 13.36
N LEU A 121 -6.48 1.42 14.66
CA LEU A 121 -7.76 1.57 15.36
C LEU A 121 -8.14 3.05 15.38
N VAL A 122 -9.37 3.35 14.97
CA VAL A 122 -9.94 4.70 14.95
C VAL A 122 -11.21 4.71 15.77
N THR A 123 -11.37 5.72 16.62
CA THR A 123 -12.63 6.00 17.32
C THR A 123 -13.26 7.28 16.79
N SER A 124 -14.60 7.27 16.75
CA SER A 124 -15.46 8.37 16.27
C SER A 124 -16.48 8.75 17.34
#